data_AF-A0A5M3YM06-F1
#
_entry.id   AF-A0A5M3YM06-F1
#
_cell.length_a   1.000
_cell.length_b   1.000
_cell.length_c   1.000
_cell.angle_alpha   90.00
_cell.angle_beta   90.00
_cell.angle_gamma   90.00
#
_symmetry.space_group_name_H-M   'P 1'
#
loop_
_entity.id
_entity.type
_entity.pdbx_description
1 polymer ?
#
loop_
_entity_poly.entity_id
_entity_poly.type
_entity_poly.pdbx_seq_one_letter_code
_entity_poly.pdbx_strand_id
1 'polypeptide(L)'
;MQLFFHYFHPILPIVHRPSFNANQCHWVLVLAIAAIGSHYVGSTKTNLHRFPIGEYLRRALIYELERGGMDCHSRTWLIQSMILSQAHSLTLGERSTGSGVGWAHRNLADLFSPGAPLACFFQPRASCEGNGATWADWIAMETVRRVGYAIMLPCDEAVWEASDLNKWQMICNTHDRISMQAAVSRLYTERKIVDLGEFSRVLVLHAVLEETWSVQRYFQRPLSSWVPSSQRPAPAAMPPSRETPYTADDETSSQRRPLQIPLFSKWRDAACDCFDTLHWEANSICAKNAGIEHPAVLHLHLARIIILVPYAQIRVLADYIAAHGTCAPSVPAAVRAAEGEIYAWLRHDQFRARLAVVHAGALFWHIRRYSRGAFYEPPALFLASLTLWAYGTYAAHVTGFGGPADNGNTLFLGRKPASNDIAFPSLFSALGPFSLAQSSILYTTDGAEQQRHRAQAMGAAQSPVCSPQNCTMSHQTEDTEEAAQGAPHAFSPYRGPDTAIVLDRPIDDEMVQLWVAEGIPQRITAIMFGSVDICALPYGPTRVLAEGRRLLQAPVMCRNADGYGLTLEKMVVFMKPQ
;
A
#
# COMPACT_ATOMS: atom_id res chain seq x y z
N MET A 1 -12.52 22.25 10.49
CA MET A 1 -13.64 21.78 9.66
C MET A 1 -13.42 22.03 8.17
N GLN A 2 -13.22 23.26 7.69
CA GLN A 2 -12.97 23.51 6.26
C GLN A 2 -11.80 22.69 5.69
N LEU A 3 -10.69 22.63 6.44
CA LEU A 3 -9.53 21.81 6.05
C LEU A 3 -9.83 20.30 6.00
N PHE A 4 -10.78 19.79 6.80
CA PHE A 4 -11.23 18.40 6.69
C PHE A 4 -11.88 18.16 5.33
N PHE A 5 -12.85 18.99 4.94
CA PHE A 5 -13.54 18.83 3.65
C PHE A 5 -12.63 19.04 2.44
N HIS A 6 -11.58 19.85 2.59
CA HIS A 6 -10.63 20.11 1.53
C HIS A 6 -9.60 18.97 1.36
N TYR A 7 -8.96 18.53 2.46
CA TYR A 7 -7.83 17.60 2.39
C TYR A 7 -8.22 16.14 2.70
N PHE A 8 -9.05 15.92 3.72
CA PHE A 8 -9.34 14.58 4.23
C PHE A 8 -10.58 13.92 3.62
N HIS A 9 -11.64 14.69 3.39
CA HIS A 9 -12.90 14.17 2.84
C HIS A 9 -12.71 13.43 1.51
N PRO A 10 -11.86 13.88 0.56
CA PRO A 10 -11.58 13.09 -0.63
C PRO A 10 -10.83 11.77 -0.38
N ILE A 11 -10.18 11.60 0.77
CA ILE A 11 -9.51 10.35 1.16
C ILE A 11 -10.52 9.38 1.77
N LEU A 12 -11.45 9.90 2.59
CA LEU A 12 -12.42 9.10 3.32
C LEU A 12 -13.80 9.81 3.28
N PRO A 13 -14.55 9.67 2.17
CA PRO A 13 -15.79 10.41 1.92
C PRO A 13 -16.99 9.79 2.65
N ILE A 14 -16.93 9.76 3.98
CA ILE A 14 -17.97 9.14 4.83
C ILE A 14 -19.02 10.14 5.31
N VAL A 15 -18.81 11.43 5.11
CA VAL A 15 -19.76 12.50 5.47
C VAL A 15 -20.34 13.09 4.19
N HIS A 16 -21.66 13.17 4.06
CA HIS A 16 -22.29 13.80 2.90
C HIS A 16 -22.09 15.32 2.98
N ARG A 17 -21.15 15.87 2.19
CA ARG A 17 -20.78 17.28 2.27
C ARG A 17 -21.95 18.23 1.98
N PRO A 18 -22.80 18.01 0.95
CA PRO A 18 -23.88 18.94 0.65
C PRO A 18 -24.95 19.07 1.75
N SER A 19 -25.23 17.99 2.48
CA SER A 19 -26.23 18.00 3.56
C SER A 19 -25.62 18.23 4.95
N PHE A 20 -24.29 18.34 5.07
CA PHE A 20 -23.65 18.51 6.37
C PHE A 20 -23.96 19.89 6.97
N ASN A 21 -24.55 19.89 8.16
CA ASN A 21 -24.80 21.10 8.94
C ASN A 21 -24.33 20.92 10.38
N ALA A 22 -23.32 21.70 10.78
CA ALA A 22 -22.70 21.63 12.11
C ALA A 22 -23.67 21.96 13.27
N ASN A 23 -24.76 22.69 12.99
CA ASN A 23 -25.76 23.04 14.00
C ASN A 23 -26.85 21.97 14.17
N GLN A 24 -26.93 21.01 13.24
CA GLN A 24 -27.97 19.96 13.22
C GLN A 24 -27.39 18.58 13.50
N CYS A 25 -26.10 18.35 13.23
CA CYS A 25 -25.47 17.07 13.52
C CYS A 25 -25.02 16.96 14.98
N HIS A 26 -24.81 15.73 15.45
CA HIS A 26 -24.34 15.47 16.80
C HIS A 26 -22.97 16.12 17.02
N TRP A 27 -22.80 16.81 18.15
CA TRP A 27 -21.60 17.59 18.45
C TRP A 27 -20.30 16.75 18.42
N VAL A 28 -20.39 15.46 18.72
CA VAL A 28 -19.24 14.54 18.64
C VAL A 28 -18.75 14.34 17.20
N LEU A 29 -19.65 14.32 16.21
CA LEU A 29 -19.26 14.26 14.80
C LEU A 29 -18.58 15.56 14.35
N VAL A 30 -19.11 16.71 14.80
CA VAL A 30 -18.47 18.03 14.58
C VAL A 30 -17.07 18.03 15.17
N LEU A 31 -16.92 17.53 16.40
CA LEU A 31 -15.64 17.40 17.09
C LEU A 31 -14.68 16.48 16.34
N ALA A 32 -15.15 15.35 15.80
CA ALA A 32 -14.33 14.43 15.02
C ALA A 32 -13.81 15.07 13.71
N ILE A 33 -14.70 15.77 12.98
CA ILE A 33 -14.35 16.55 11.78
C ILE A 33 -13.35 17.67 12.13
N ALA A 34 -13.53 18.32 13.28
CA ALA A 34 -12.62 19.35 13.77
C ALA A 34 -11.25 18.78 14.17
N ALA A 35 -11.21 17.63 14.85
CA ALA A 35 -9.99 16.95 15.27
C ALA A 35 -9.12 16.59 14.06
N ILE A 36 -9.68 15.91 13.06
CA ILE A 36 -8.95 15.64 11.80
C ILE A 36 -8.59 16.94 11.10
N GLY A 37 -9.51 17.91 10.99
CA GLY A 37 -9.21 19.19 10.37
C GLY A 37 -8.04 19.93 11.04
N SER A 38 -7.83 19.74 12.35
CA SER A 38 -6.70 20.31 13.11
C SER A 38 -5.35 19.72 12.67
N HIS A 39 -5.36 18.49 12.14
CA HIS A 39 -4.17 17.85 11.57
C HIS A 39 -3.61 18.66 10.40
N TYR A 40 -4.46 19.34 9.63
CA TYR A 40 -4.07 20.10 8.43
C TYR A 40 -3.69 21.56 8.71
N VAL A 41 -3.82 22.04 9.95
CA VAL A 41 -3.46 23.43 10.28
C VAL A 41 -1.94 23.58 10.29
N GLY A 42 -1.41 24.52 9.51
CA GLY A 42 0.04 24.69 9.24
C GLY A 42 0.86 25.39 10.33
N SER A 43 0.28 25.70 11.50
CA SER A 43 0.99 26.47 12.55
C SER A 43 1.62 25.58 13.62
N THR A 44 2.83 25.92 14.07
CA THR A 44 3.52 25.23 15.17
C THR A 44 2.77 25.35 16.51
N LYS A 45 2.08 26.47 16.75
CA LYS A 45 1.24 26.69 17.95
C LYS A 45 0.05 25.72 18.01
N THR A 46 -0.52 25.36 16.85
CA THR A 46 -1.65 24.41 16.80
C THR A 46 -1.27 22.96 17.04
N ASN A 47 0.02 22.60 17.00
CA ASN A 47 0.48 21.25 17.37
C ASN A 47 0.13 20.93 18.83
N LEU A 48 0.12 21.94 19.71
CA LEU A 48 -0.22 21.79 21.14
C LEU A 48 -1.68 21.39 21.38
N HIS A 49 -2.57 21.66 20.43
CA HIS A 49 -4.02 21.41 20.57
C HIS A 49 -4.49 20.10 19.93
N ARG A 50 -3.68 19.46 19.08
CA ARG A 50 -4.06 18.24 18.36
C ARG A 50 -4.26 17.03 19.27
N PHE A 51 -3.32 16.82 20.19
CA PHE A 51 -3.43 15.72 21.15
C PHE A 51 -4.62 15.91 22.11
N PRO A 52 -4.80 17.09 22.75
CA PRO A 52 -5.96 17.34 23.61
C PRO A 52 -7.32 17.16 22.91
N ILE A 53 -7.47 17.65 21.67
CA ILE A 53 -8.76 17.53 20.95
C ILE A 53 -9.06 16.07 20.58
N GLY A 54 -8.05 15.29 20.21
CA GLY A 54 -8.18 13.85 19.95
C GLY A 54 -8.54 13.05 21.20
N GLU A 55 -7.88 13.35 22.33
CA GLU A 55 -8.17 12.71 23.61
C GLU A 55 -9.57 13.08 24.13
N TYR A 56 -9.99 14.33 23.94
CA TYR A 56 -11.34 14.77 24.27
C TYR A 56 -12.39 14.04 23.42
N LEU A 57 -12.16 13.92 22.10
CA LEU A 57 -13.00 13.13 21.19
C LEU A 57 -13.10 11.67 21.65
N ARG A 58 -11.97 11.03 21.99
CA ARG A 58 -11.94 9.65 22.47
C ARG A 58 -12.78 9.46 23.73
N ARG A 59 -12.66 10.36 24.71
CA ARG A 59 -13.46 10.32 25.94
C ARG A 59 -14.95 10.55 25.70
N ALA A 60 -15.29 11.49 24.81
CA ALA A 60 -16.66 11.74 24.39
C ALA A 60 -17.30 10.48 23.77
N LEU A 61 -16.56 9.80 22.87
CA LEU A 61 -17.02 8.57 22.25
C LEU A 61 -17.27 7.43 23.25
N ILE A 62 -16.40 7.28 24.25
CA ILE A 62 -16.58 6.29 25.32
C ILE A 62 -17.86 6.58 26.09
N TYR A 63 -18.05 7.84 26.51
CA TYR A 63 -19.23 8.26 27.25
C TYR A 63 -20.53 8.01 26.47
N GLU A 64 -20.58 8.39 25.18
CA GLU A 64 -21.77 8.18 24.35
C GLU A 64 -22.05 6.69 24.09
N LEU A 65 -21.01 5.86 23.98
CA LEU A 65 -21.17 4.43 23.80
C LEU A 65 -21.72 3.75 25.06
N GLU A 66 -21.25 4.16 26.25
CA GLU A 66 -21.67 3.63 27.56
C GLU A 66 -23.08 4.08 27.95
N ARG A 67 -23.50 5.28 27.53
CA ARG A 67 -24.79 5.88 27.89
C ARG A 67 -26.00 5.03 27.44
N GLY A 68 -25.83 4.16 26.44
CA GLY A 68 -26.85 3.21 25.97
C GLY A 68 -28.11 3.87 25.39
N GLY A 69 -28.96 3.09 24.70
CA GLY A 69 -30.31 3.54 24.30
C GLY A 69 -30.46 4.22 22.94
N MET A 70 -29.46 4.18 22.05
CA MET A 70 -29.60 4.70 20.68
C MET A 70 -30.14 3.65 19.71
N ASP A 71 -31.16 4.03 18.93
CA ASP A 71 -31.62 3.30 17.75
C ASP A 71 -30.54 3.21 16.65
N CYS A 72 -30.76 2.41 15.62
CA CYS A 72 -29.75 2.14 14.60
C CYS A 72 -29.41 3.37 13.73
N HIS A 73 -30.37 4.25 13.44
CA HIS A 73 -30.14 5.51 12.69
C HIS A 73 -29.36 6.53 13.53
N SER A 74 -29.62 6.56 14.85
CA SER A 74 -28.94 7.40 15.84
C SER A 74 -27.49 6.96 16.10
N ARG A 75 -27.02 5.84 15.53
CA ARG A 75 -25.62 5.38 15.65
C ARG A 75 -24.74 5.74 14.45
N THR A 76 -25.29 6.22 13.33
CA THR A 76 -24.48 6.52 12.14
C THR A 76 -23.42 7.59 12.42
N TRP A 77 -23.78 8.68 13.10
CA TRP A 77 -22.83 9.72 13.49
C TRP A 77 -21.77 9.17 14.46
N LEU A 78 -22.14 8.21 15.32
CA LEU A 78 -21.23 7.59 16.29
C LEU A 78 -20.18 6.75 15.55
N ILE A 79 -20.59 5.92 14.60
CA ILE A 79 -19.68 5.12 13.76
C ILE A 79 -18.75 6.02 12.95
N GLN A 80 -19.30 7.04 12.26
CA GLN A 80 -18.49 8.01 11.54
C GLN A 80 -17.44 8.62 12.47
N SER A 81 -17.86 9.08 13.65
CA SER A 81 -16.96 9.69 14.64
C SER A 81 -15.90 8.72 15.15
N MET A 82 -16.23 7.43 15.33
CA MET A 82 -15.28 6.39 15.73
C MET A 82 -14.24 6.12 14.62
N ILE A 83 -14.67 6.05 13.36
CA ILE A 83 -13.78 5.89 12.21
C ILE A 83 -12.85 7.11 12.08
N LEU A 84 -13.39 8.32 12.18
CA LEU A 84 -12.60 9.56 12.12
C LEU A 84 -11.64 9.66 13.33
N SER A 85 -12.06 9.22 14.51
CA SER A 85 -11.20 9.16 15.70
C SER A 85 -10.03 8.20 15.49
N GLN A 86 -10.26 7.01 14.92
CA GLN A 86 -9.18 6.09 14.55
C GLN A 86 -8.22 6.70 13.53
N ALA A 87 -8.74 7.31 12.47
CA ALA A 87 -7.90 8.00 11.49
C ALA A 87 -7.07 9.11 12.16
N HIS A 88 -7.67 9.89 13.06
CA HIS A 88 -6.97 10.92 13.82
C HIS A 88 -5.85 10.36 14.70
N SER A 89 -6.10 9.31 15.49
CA SER A 89 -5.05 8.64 16.27
C SER A 89 -3.93 8.11 15.38
N LEU A 90 -4.29 7.52 14.24
CA LEU A 90 -3.33 7.09 13.24
C LEU A 90 -2.52 8.25 12.68
N THR A 91 -3.03 9.48 12.58
CA THR A 91 -2.25 10.66 12.15
C THR A 91 -1.33 11.25 13.22
N LEU A 92 -1.45 10.84 14.49
CA LEU A 92 -0.61 11.33 15.59
C LEU A 92 0.56 10.41 15.91
N GLY A 93 0.68 9.27 15.20
CA GLY A 93 1.71 8.27 15.48
C GLY A 93 1.61 7.67 16.89
N GLU A 94 0.44 7.72 17.52
CA GLU A 94 0.22 7.33 18.92
C GLU A 94 0.48 5.83 19.10
N ARG A 95 1.74 5.48 19.41
CA ARG A 95 2.14 4.11 19.77
C ARG A 95 1.98 3.81 21.27
N SER A 96 1.71 4.81 22.12
CA SER A 96 1.87 4.66 23.57
C SER A 96 0.67 4.10 24.33
N THR A 97 -0.46 3.81 23.69
CA THR A 97 -1.54 3.07 24.33
C THR A 97 -2.30 2.27 23.28
N GLY A 98 -1.96 0.99 23.14
CA GLY A 98 -2.79 0.01 22.39
C GLY A 98 -4.24 -0.10 22.87
N SER A 99 -4.66 0.72 23.84
CA SER A 99 -6.04 0.84 24.30
C SER A 99 -6.92 1.68 23.37
N GLY A 100 -6.44 2.75 22.73
CA GLY A 100 -7.31 3.69 21.97
C GLY A 100 -7.81 3.15 20.63
N VAL A 101 -6.88 2.90 19.69
CA VAL A 101 -7.19 2.31 18.37
C VAL A 101 -7.78 0.91 18.52
N GLY A 102 -7.21 0.11 19.43
CA GLY A 102 -7.72 -1.22 19.74
C GLY A 102 -9.14 -1.20 20.32
N TRP A 103 -9.48 -0.21 21.16
CA TRP A 103 -10.85 -0.03 21.66
C TRP A 103 -11.81 0.33 20.54
N ALA A 104 -11.48 1.31 19.71
CA ALA A 104 -12.38 1.74 18.64
C ALA A 104 -12.58 0.63 17.60
N HIS A 105 -11.53 -0.10 17.24
CA HIS A 105 -11.63 -1.25 16.33
C HIS A 105 -12.53 -2.36 16.88
N ARG A 106 -12.35 -2.76 18.15
CA ARG A 106 -13.19 -3.78 18.81
C ARG A 106 -14.67 -3.37 18.83
N ASN A 107 -14.96 -2.15 19.28
CA ASN A 107 -16.34 -1.68 19.37
C ASN A 107 -16.98 -1.49 17.98
N LEU A 108 -16.21 -1.12 16.94
CA LEU A 108 -16.72 -1.14 15.57
C LEU A 108 -17.02 -2.58 15.12
N ALA A 109 -16.17 -3.56 15.42
CA ALA A 109 -16.44 -4.96 15.08
C ALA A 109 -17.72 -5.49 15.73
N ASP A 110 -17.97 -5.14 16.99
CA ASP A 110 -19.24 -5.46 17.67
C ASP A 110 -20.42 -4.71 17.00
N LEU A 111 -20.19 -3.44 16.62
CA LEU A 111 -20.99 -2.59 15.72
C LEU A 111 -21.61 -3.33 14.52
N PHE A 112 -20.74 -4.06 13.83
CA PHE A 112 -21.01 -4.67 12.52
C PHE A 112 -21.26 -6.19 12.59
N SER A 113 -21.27 -6.77 13.80
CA SER A 113 -21.44 -8.21 13.97
C SER A 113 -22.84 -8.71 13.55
N PRO A 114 -22.97 -9.96 13.07
CA PRO A 114 -24.27 -10.55 12.72
C PRO A 114 -25.24 -10.49 13.91
N GLY A 115 -26.37 -9.79 13.76
CA GLY A 115 -27.34 -9.55 14.83
C GLY A 115 -27.25 -8.18 15.51
N ALA A 116 -26.27 -7.34 15.16
CA ALA A 116 -26.20 -5.95 15.61
C ALA A 116 -27.35 -5.11 15.02
N PRO A 117 -27.75 -3.99 15.68
CA PRO A 117 -28.84 -3.12 15.21
C PRO A 117 -28.69 -2.59 13.78
N LEU A 118 -27.45 -2.57 13.26
CA LEU A 118 -27.14 -2.09 11.91
C LEU A 118 -27.23 -3.19 10.84
N ALA A 119 -27.31 -4.47 11.25
CA ALA A 119 -27.45 -5.62 10.35
C ALA A 119 -28.66 -5.50 9.41
N CYS A 120 -29.71 -4.75 9.81
CA CYS A 120 -30.89 -4.52 8.99
C CYS A 120 -30.62 -3.64 7.74
N PHE A 121 -29.70 -2.66 7.82
CA PHE A 121 -29.33 -1.82 6.67
C PHE A 121 -28.44 -2.55 5.67
N PHE A 122 -27.84 -3.65 6.11
CA PHE A 122 -26.93 -4.46 5.32
C PHE A 122 -27.64 -5.61 4.57
N GLN A 123 -28.96 -5.71 4.69
CA GLN A 123 -29.74 -6.65 3.89
C GLN A 123 -29.94 -6.10 2.46
N PRO A 124 -29.72 -6.91 1.41
CA PRO A 124 -29.86 -6.51 0.00
C PRO A 124 -31.24 -5.96 -0.41
N ARG A 125 -32.26 -6.13 0.46
CA ARG A 125 -33.67 -5.84 0.21
C ARG A 125 -34.23 -4.63 0.97
N ALA A 126 -33.41 -3.85 1.66
CA ALA A 126 -33.85 -2.55 2.16
C ALA A 126 -33.95 -1.54 1.00
N SER A 127 -34.71 -1.88 -0.04
CA SER A 127 -35.15 -0.96 -1.07
C SER A 127 -36.15 0.00 -0.42
N CYS A 128 -35.63 1.10 0.09
CA CYS A 128 -36.41 2.34 0.19
C CYS A 128 -36.70 2.91 -1.21
N GLU A 129 -36.22 2.29 -2.30
CA GLU A 129 -36.69 2.50 -3.67
C GLU A 129 -38.14 2.03 -3.93
N GLY A 130 -38.97 1.95 -2.88
CA GLY A 130 -40.42 2.05 -3.04
C GLY A 130 -40.81 3.50 -3.33
N ASN A 131 -42.02 3.71 -3.85
CA ASN A 131 -42.59 5.00 -4.28
C ASN A 131 -42.75 6.10 -3.18
N GLY A 132 -41.88 6.16 -2.15
CA GLY A 132 -41.99 7.11 -1.04
C GLY A 132 -40.71 7.41 -0.24
N ALA A 133 -39.52 6.91 -0.59
CA ALA A 133 -38.31 7.33 0.12
C ALA A 133 -37.81 8.70 -0.32
N THR A 134 -37.40 9.50 0.66
CA THR A 134 -36.86 10.84 0.43
C THR A 134 -35.37 10.78 0.13
N TRP A 135 -34.83 11.85 -0.46
CA TRP A 135 -33.38 12.01 -0.64
C TRP A 135 -32.61 11.93 0.68
N ALA A 136 -33.21 12.38 1.78
CA ALA A 136 -32.62 12.26 3.12
C ALA A 136 -32.50 10.80 3.57
N ASP A 137 -33.51 9.97 3.30
CA ASP A 137 -33.47 8.52 3.59
C ASP A 137 -32.37 7.82 2.76
N TRP A 138 -32.23 8.21 1.49
CA TRP A 138 -31.16 7.72 0.64
C TRP A 138 -29.78 8.11 1.18
N ILE A 139 -29.57 9.37 1.56
CA ILE A 139 -28.30 9.85 2.15
C ILE A 139 -27.98 9.05 3.41
N ALA A 140 -28.95 8.83 4.30
CA ALA A 140 -28.74 8.09 5.53
C ALA A 140 -28.27 6.64 5.25
N MET A 141 -28.92 5.96 4.29
CA MET A 141 -28.53 4.62 3.89
C MET A 141 -27.16 4.56 3.23
N GLU A 142 -26.87 5.49 2.33
CA GLU A 142 -25.59 5.55 1.65
C GLU A 142 -24.45 5.88 2.61
N THR A 143 -24.71 6.71 3.63
CA THR A 143 -23.80 6.93 4.75
C THR A 143 -23.47 5.61 5.46
N VAL A 144 -24.48 4.77 5.75
CA VAL A 144 -24.28 3.47 6.39
C VAL A 144 -23.43 2.54 5.53
N ARG A 145 -23.64 2.51 4.21
CA ARG A 145 -22.79 1.73 3.28
C ARG A 145 -21.35 2.21 3.28
N ARG A 146 -21.16 3.52 3.26
CA ARG A 146 -19.84 4.17 3.32
C ARG A 146 -19.10 3.99 4.64
N VAL A 147 -19.75 3.54 5.72
CA VAL A 147 -19.05 3.18 6.97
C VAL A 147 -18.98 1.68 7.23
N GLY A 148 -19.91 0.90 6.66
CA GLY A 148 -20.03 -0.54 6.84
C GLY A 148 -19.26 -1.37 5.82
N TYR A 149 -18.07 -0.90 5.43
CA TYR A 149 -17.16 -1.30 4.34
C TYR A 149 -17.18 -2.76 3.81
N ALA A 150 -17.69 -3.74 4.53
CA ALA A 150 -17.58 -5.16 4.22
C ALA A 150 -18.78 -5.77 3.44
N ILE A 151 -19.86 -5.01 3.18
CA ILE A 151 -21.13 -5.63 2.74
C ILE A 151 -21.57 -5.16 1.35
N MET A 152 -21.96 -3.90 1.20
CA MET A 152 -22.35 -3.30 -0.08
C MET A 152 -21.37 -2.22 -0.48
N LEU A 153 -21.00 -2.16 -1.76
CA LEU A 153 -20.13 -1.09 -2.25
C LEU A 153 -20.89 0.25 -2.32
N PRO A 154 -20.27 1.36 -1.87
CA PRO A 154 -20.79 2.71 -2.07
C PRO A 154 -21.03 3.06 -3.53
N CYS A 155 -21.91 4.02 -3.76
CA CYS A 155 -22.10 4.65 -5.07
C CYS A 155 -20.90 5.53 -5.46
N ASP A 156 -20.86 5.92 -6.73
CA ASP A 156 -19.89 6.87 -7.26
C ASP A 156 -19.90 8.23 -6.53
N GLU A 157 -18.73 8.86 -6.43
CA GLU A 157 -18.55 10.14 -5.76
C GLU A 157 -19.41 11.26 -6.36
N ALA A 158 -19.70 11.24 -7.66
CA ALA A 158 -20.56 12.23 -8.30
C ALA A 158 -22.01 12.13 -7.80
N VAL A 159 -22.51 10.91 -7.60
CA VAL A 159 -23.85 10.65 -7.02
C VAL A 159 -23.87 11.07 -5.56
N TRP A 160 -22.81 10.77 -4.83
CA TRP A 160 -22.66 11.13 -3.42
C TRP A 160 -22.48 12.62 -3.18
N GLU A 161 -21.85 13.37 -4.08
CA GLU A 161 -21.63 14.82 -3.90
C GLU A 161 -22.73 15.67 -4.57
N ALA A 162 -23.84 15.06 -4.98
CA ALA A 162 -24.97 15.76 -5.57
C ALA A 162 -25.48 16.86 -4.63
N SER A 163 -25.52 18.11 -5.10
CA SER A 163 -25.87 19.25 -4.25
C SER A 163 -27.34 19.34 -3.88
N ASP A 164 -28.20 18.69 -4.65
CA ASP A 164 -29.65 18.80 -4.55
C ASP A 164 -30.34 17.56 -5.14
N LEU A 165 -31.62 17.41 -4.80
CA LEU A 165 -32.47 16.30 -5.22
C LEU A 165 -32.54 16.15 -6.75
N ASN A 166 -32.60 17.26 -7.49
CA ASN A 166 -32.76 17.22 -8.95
C ASN A 166 -31.51 16.64 -9.61
N LYS A 167 -30.33 17.12 -9.21
CA LYS A 167 -29.06 16.56 -9.69
C LYS A 167 -28.91 15.08 -9.34
N TRP A 168 -29.25 14.72 -8.10
CA TRP A 168 -29.21 13.32 -7.67
C TRP A 168 -30.12 12.43 -8.53
N GLN A 169 -31.37 12.83 -8.77
CA GLN A 169 -32.31 12.07 -9.61
C GLN A 169 -31.82 11.86 -11.05
N MET A 170 -31.08 12.83 -11.60
CA MET A 170 -30.53 12.71 -12.95
C MET A 170 -29.42 11.66 -13.05
N ILE A 171 -28.68 11.40 -11.97
CA ILE A 171 -27.46 10.56 -11.98
C ILE A 171 -27.60 9.27 -11.15
N CYS A 172 -28.63 9.12 -10.32
CA CYS A 172 -28.74 7.97 -9.41
C CYS A 172 -29.12 6.65 -10.10
N ASN A 173 -29.73 6.71 -11.30
CA ASN A 173 -30.31 5.55 -11.99
C ASN A 173 -29.34 4.79 -12.91
N THR A 174 -28.05 5.12 -12.89
CA THR A 174 -27.09 4.62 -13.87
C THR A 174 -26.29 3.39 -13.42
N HIS A 175 -26.36 2.98 -12.15
CA HIS A 175 -25.41 1.99 -11.62
C HIS A 175 -26.09 0.82 -10.90
N ASP A 176 -25.87 -0.39 -11.41
CA ASP A 176 -26.22 -1.63 -10.71
C ASP A 176 -25.41 -1.77 -9.42
N ARG A 177 -26.13 -2.02 -8.32
CA ARG A 177 -25.53 -2.18 -6.99
C ARG A 177 -24.91 -3.56 -6.85
N ILE A 178 -23.66 -3.61 -6.39
CA ILE A 178 -22.92 -4.86 -6.19
C ILE A 178 -22.43 -4.98 -4.73
N SER A 179 -22.47 -6.20 -4.19
CA SER A 179 -21.87 -6.50 -2.89
C SER A 179 -20.34 -6.57 -2.99
N MET A 180 -19.64 -6.32 -1.89
CA MET A 180 -18.18 -6.44 -1.86
C MET A 180 -17.73 -7.85 -2.27
N GLN A 181 -18.39 -8.88 -1.76
CA GLN A 181 -18.08 -10.27 -2.09
C GLN A 181 -18.27 -10.57 -3.58
N ALA A 182 -19.36 -10.10 -4.19
CA ALA A 182 -19.60 -10.30 -5.61
C ALA A 182 -18.57 -9.56 -6.47
N ALA A 183 -18.20 -8.33 -6.09
CA ALA A 183 -17.19 -7.56 -6.80
C ALA A 183 -15.81 -8.23 -6.75
N VAL A 184 -15.37 -8.68 -5.57
CA VAL A 184 -14.09 -9.39 -5.40
C VAL A 184 -14.11 -10.72 -6.15
N SER A 185 -15.21 -11.49 -6.05
CA SER A 185 -15.35 -12.76 -6.77
C SER A 185 -15.20 -12.57 -8.28
N ARG A 186 -15.94 -11.61 -8.87
CA ARG A 186 -15.85 -11.30 -10.30
C ARG A 186 -14.47 -10.79 -10.71
N LEU A 187 -13.81 -10.02 -9.85
CA LEU A 187 -12.46 -9.53 -10.14
C LEU A 187 -11.44 -10.68 -10.20
N TYR A 188 -11.56 -11.67 -9.31
CA TYR A 188 -10.70 -12.87 -9.32
C TYR A 188 -11.03 -13.82 -10.48
N THR A 189 -12.31 -14.01 -10.81
CA THR A 189 -12.73 -15.03 -11.79
C THR A 189 -12.83 -14.50 -13.22
N GLU A 190 -13.41 -13.32 -13.41
CA GLU A 190 -13.72 -12.76 -14.73
C GLU A 190 -12.70 -11.71 -15.19
N ARG A 191 -11.81 -11.23 -14.29
CA ARG A 191 -10.91 -10.08 -14.55
C ARG A 191 -11.66 -8.83 -15.04
N LYS A 192 -12.88 -8.63 -14.53
CA LYS A 192 -13.75 -7.50 -14.88
C LYS A 192 -14.07 -6.66 -13.65
N ILE A 193 -14.12 -5.36 -13.87
CA ILE A 193 -14.57 -4.38 -12.88
C ILE A 193 -15.92 -3.85 -13.32
N VAL A 194 -16.84 -3.75 -12.37
CA VAL A 194 -18.10 -3.00 -12.54
C VAL A 194 -17.76 -1.52 -12.56
N ASP A 195 -18.58 -0.65 -13.15
CA ASP A 195 -18.35 0.80 -13.06
C ASP A 195 -18.43 1.24 -11.58
N LEU A 196 -17.25 1.39 -10.95
CA LEU A 196 -17.07 1.65 -9.51
C LEU A 196 -16.48 3.04 -9.33
N GLY A 197 -17.00 3.80 -8.36
CA GLY A 197 -16.39 5.03 -7.87
C GLY A 197 -15.01 4.81 -7.23
N GLU A 198 -14.25 5.90 -7.08
CA GLU A 198 -12.87 5.88 -6.56
C GLU A 198 -12.79 5.22 -5.18
N PHE A 199 -13.73 5.53 -4.29
CA PHE A 199 -13.77 4.98 -2.95
C PHE A 199 -14.07 3.48 -2.96
N SER A 200 -15.02 3.04 -3.77
CA SER A 200 -15.36 1.62 -3.94
C SER A 200 -14.19 0.82 -4.50
N ARG A 201 -13.37 1.40 -5.39
CA ARG A 201 -12.13 0.76 -5.88
C ARG A 201 -11.11 0.56 -4.75
N VAL A 202 -10.93 1.55 -3.87
CA VAL A 202 -10.06 1.40 -2.68
C VAL A 202 -10.57 0.30 -1.77
N LEU A 203 -11.87 0.22 -1.53
CA LEU A 203 -12.47 -0.83 -0.70
C LEU A 203 -12.28 -2.23 -1.30
N VAL A 204 -12.52 -2.40 -2.61
CA VAL A 204 -12.30 -3.68 -3.31
C VAL A 204 -10.83 -4.06 -3.28
N LEU A 205 -9.91 -3.11 -3.46
CA LEU A 205 -8.47 -3.36 -3.32
C LEU A 205 -8.11 -3.91 -1.94
N HIS A 206 -8.61 -3.30 -0.86
CA HIS A 206 -8.37 -3.80 0.50
C HIS A 206 -9.04 -5.16 0.74
N ALA A 207 -10.19 -5.43 0.11
CA ALA A 207 -10.83 -6.73 0.18
C ALA A 207 -10.01 -7.83 -0.53
N VAL A 208 -9.39 -7.52 -1.67
CA VAL A 208 -8.44 -8.41 -2.36
C VAL A 208 -7.22 -8.70 -1.48
N LEU A 209 -6.69 -7.68 -0.80
CA LEU A 209 -5.60 -7.84 0.17
C LEU A 209 -6.00 -8.76 1.33
N GLU A 210 -7.17 -8.53 1.93
CA GLU A 210 -7.64 -9.35 3.06
C GLU A 210 -7.90 -10.80 2.63
N GLU A 211 -8.46 -11.03 1.44
CA GLU A 211 -8.64 -12.39 0.90
C GLU A 211 -7.29 -13.09 0.73
N THR A 212 -6.30 -12.39 0.16
CA THR A 212 -4.94 -12.91 0.00
C THR A 212 -4.29 -13.27 1.35
N TRP A 213 -4.46 -12.41 2.36
CA TRP A 213 -3.97 -12.68 3.71
C TRP A 213 -4.71 -13.81 4.41
N SER A 214 -6.02 -13.94 4.20
CA SER A 214 -6.82 -15.04 4.72
C SER A 214 -6.28 -16.38 4.22
N VAL A 215 -6.00 -16.46 2.90
CA VAL A 215 -5.37 -17.62 2.27
C VAL A 215 -3.96 -17.88 2.85
N GLN A 216 -3.16 -16.83 3.06
CA GLN A 216 -1.85 -16.95 3.70
C GLN A 216 -1.95 -17.55 5.11
N ARG A 217 -2.86 -17.01 5.93
CA ARG A 217 -3.11 -17.49 7.31
C ARG A 217 -3.59 -18.93 7.30
N TYR A 218 -4.38 -19.34 6.31
CA TYR A 218 -4.79 -20.73 6.14
C TYR A 218 -3.57 -21.64 5.94
N PHE A 219 -2.68 -21.33 4.99
CA PHE A 219 -1.48 -22.14 4.73
C PHE A 219 -0.46 -22.17 5.87
N GLN A 220 -0.47 -21.16 6.74
CA GLN A 220 0.37 -21.14 7.95
C GLN A 220 -0.14 -22.09 9.04
N ARG A 221 -1.37 -22.61 8.96
CA ARG A 221 -1.90 -23.56 9.94
C ARG A 221 -1.23 -24.92 9.75
N PRO A 222 -0.82 -25.62 10.84
CA PRO A 222 -0.20 -26.95 10.75
C PRO A 222 -1.04 -28.00 10.02
N LEU A 223 -2.37 -27.87 10.11
CA LEU A 223 -3.33 -28.80 9.50
C LEU A 223 -3.73 -28.41 8.07
N SER A 224 -3.14 -27.37 7.48
CA SER A 224 -3.52 -26.86 6.15
C SER A 224 -3.35 -27.88 5.02
N SER A 225 -2.40 -28.80 5.14
CA SER A 225 -2.19 -29.89 4.19
C SER A 225 -2.66 -31.24 4.68
N TRP A 226 -3.26 -31.31 5.87
CA TRP A 226 -3.71 -32.56 6.45
C TRP A 226 -5.11 -32.91 5.93
N VAL A 227 -5.26 -34.11 5.38
CA VAL A 227 -6.54 -34.63 4.92
C VAL A 227 -7.05 -35.63 5.97
N PRO A 228 -8.20 -35.39 6.61
CA PRO A 228 -8.76 -36.31 7.59
C PRO A 228 -9.01 -37.69 6.96
N SER A 229 -8.52 -38.76 7.61
CA SER A 229 -8.76 -40.15 7.20
C SER A 229 -9.21 -40.98 8.40
N SER A 230 -10.11 -41.94 8.17
CA SER A 230 -10.61 -42.87 9.19
C SER A 230 -9.56 -43.91 9.61
N GLN A 231 -8.46 -44.03 8.87
CA GLN A 231 -7.33 -44.89 9.19
C GLN A 231 -6.28 -44.11 9.98
N ARG A 232 -5.76 -44.69 11.06
CA ARG A 232 -4.69 -44.08 11.87
C ARG A 232 -3.47 -43.83 10.95
N PRO A 233 -3.03 -42.57 10.76
CA PRO A 233 -1.90 -42.28 9.89
C PRO A 233 -0.64 -42.99 10.39
N ALA A 234 0.20 -43.47 9.47
CA ALA A 234 1.54 -43.93 9.80
C ALA A 234 2.32 -42.80 10.52
N PRO A 235 3.26 -43.10 11.43
CA PRO A 235 4.00 -42.08 12.20
C PRO A 235 4.63 -40.98 11.33
N ALA A 236 5.03 -41.30 10.10
CA ALA A 236 5.60 -40.37 9.11
C ALA A 236 4.59 -39.38 8.49
N ALA A 237 3.27 -39.61 8.65
CA ALA A 237 2.20 -38.77 8.12
C ALA A 237 1.53 -37.89 9.20
N MET A 238 2.02 -37.94 10.44
CA MET A 238 1.56 -37.08 11.52
C MET A 238 2.21 -35.69 11.40
N PRO A 239 1.47 -34.59 11.63
CA PRO A 239 2.06 -33.27 11.72
C PRO A 239 3.09 -33.23 12.86
N PRO A 240 4.21 -32.48 12.72
CA PRO A 240 5.26 -32.46 13.74
C PRO A 240 4.70 -31.98 15.09
N SER A 241 4.95 -32.76 16.13
CA SER A 241 4.70 -32.37 17.52
C SER A 241 5.60 -31.20 17.89
N ARG A 242 5.09 -30.24 18.67
CA ARG A 242 5.82 -29.05 19.15
C ARG A 242 7.08 -29.34 20.01
N GLU A 243 7.39 -30.60 20.30
CA GLU A 243 8.33 -31.02 21.35
C GLU A 243 9.59 -31.75 20.85
N THR A 244 9.79 -31.96 19.54
CA THR A 244 11.05 -32.56 19.05
C THR A 244 12.17 -31.52 18.97
N PRO A 245 13.31 -31.70 19.66
CA PRO A 245 14.46 -30.81 19.58
C PRO A 245 15.02 -30.78 18.15
N TYR A 246 15.33 -29.58 17.71
CA TYR A 246 15.86 -29.22 16.40
C TYR A 246 17.19 -29.93 16.11
N THR A 247 17.24 -30.85 15.15
CA THR A 247 18.49 -31.26 14.49
C THR A 247 18.58 -30.55 13.14
N ALA A 248 19.72 -29.91 12.88
CA ALA A 248 19.93 -28.94 11.81
C ALA A 248 19.85 -29.50 10.37
N ASP A 249 19.61 -30.81 10.21
CA ASP A 249 19.78 -31.51 8.93
C ASP A 249 18.47 -31.96 8.26
N ASP A 250 17.30 -31.59 8.78
CA ASP A 250 16.01 -31.98 8.20
C ASP A 250 15.33 -30.82 7.46
N GLU A 251 15.81 -30.51 6.25
CA GLU A 251 15.21 -29.54 5.32
C GLU A 251 13.77 -29.90 4.89
N THR A 252 13.25 -31.05 5.30
CA THR A 252 11.98 -31.59 4.76
C THR A 252 10.77 -31.53 5.69
N SER A 253 10.90 -31.10 6.95
CA SER A 253 9.80 -31.15 7.93
C SER A 253 9.39 -29.76 8.50
N SER A 254 8.66 -29.01 7.69
CA SER A 254 7.44 -28.26 8.09
C SER A 254 7.50 -27.13 9.14
N GLN A 255 8.20 -26.05 8.80
CA GLN A 255 7.63 -24.69 8.91
C GLN A 255 7.62 -24.10 7.49
N ARG A 256 6.55 -24.35 6.73
CA ARG A 256 6.48 -23.88 5.34
C ARG A 256 6.55 -22.35 5.31
N ARG A 257 7.66 -21.83 4.78
CA ARG A 257 7.85 -20.41 4.49
C ARG A 257 6.71 -19.96 3.58
N PRO A 258 5.81 -19.04 4.00
CA PRO A 258 4.57 -18.76 3.28
C PRO A 258 4.79 -18.38 1.81
N LEU A 259 5.84 -17.59 1.54
CA LEU A 259 6.18 -17.09 0.19
C LEU A 259 6.68 -18.19 -0.75
N GLN A 260 7.05 -19.35 -0.24
CA GLN A 260 7.57 -20.46 -1.04
C GLN A 260 6.53 -21.55 -1.32
N ILE A 261 5.29 -21.37 -0.84
CA ILE A 261 4.19 -22.31 -1.09
C ILE A 261 3.69 -22.08 -2.52
N PRO A 262 3.79 -23.06 -3.45
CA PRO A 262 3.47 -22.84 -4.87
C PRO A 262 2.04 -22.35 -5.10
N LEU A 263 1.06 -22.91 -4.38
CA LEU A 263 -0.33 -22.49 -4.49
C LEU A 263 -0.53 -21.05 -3.97
N PHE A 264 0.15 -20.68 -2.88
CA PHE A 264 0.09 -19.30 -2.39
C PHE A 264 0.73 -18.31 -3.37
N SER A 265 1.80 -18.70 -4.07
CA SER A 265 2.36 -17.88 -5.15
C SER A 265 1.35 -17.62 -6.26
N LYS A 266 0.57 -18.63 -6.68
CA LYS A 266 -0.53 -18.44 -7.63
C LYS A 266 -1.60 -17.47 -7.11
N TRP A 267 -1.92 -17.51 -5.83
CA TRP A 267 -2.84 -16.54 -5.21
C TRP A 267 -2.29 -15.11 -5.22
N ARG A 268 -0.99 -14.93 -4.95
CA ARG A 268 -0.33 -13.62 -5.06
C ARG A 268 -0.35 -13.09 -6.49
N ASP A 269 -0.10 -13.95 -7.48
CA ASP A 269 -0.18 -13.57 -8.90
C ASP A 269 -1.61 -13.18 -9.27
N ALA A 270 -2.59 -13.97 -8.86
CA ALA A 270 -3.99 -13.67 -9.11
C ALA A 270 -4.47 -12.36 -8.45
N ALA A 271 -3.92 -12.01 -7.28
CA ALA A 271 -4.17 -10.74 -6.62
C ALA A 271 -3.48 -9.57 -7.35
N CYS A 272 -2.26 -9.76 -7.86
CA CYS A 272 -1.60 -8.79 -8.73
C CYS A 272 -2.43 -8.50 -10.01
N ASP A 273 -2.96 -9.54 -10.67
CA ASP A 273 -3.83 -9.37 -11.84
C ASP A 273 -5.10 -8.56 -11.49
N CYS A 274 -5.68 -8.80 -10.31
CA CYS A 274 -6.80 -7.99 -9.79
C CYS A 274 -6.39 -6.51 -9.64
N PHE A 275 -5.22 -6.25 -9.08
CA PHE A 275 -4.70 -4.90 -8.95
C PHE A 275 -4.36 -4.27 -10.30
N ASP A 276 -3.92 -5.02 -11.31
CA ASP A 276 -3.64 -4.52 -12.65
C ASP A 276 -4.92 -4.08 -13.34
N THR A 277 -5.96 -4.90 -13.24
CA THR A 277 -7.31 -4.55 -13.72
C THR A 277 -7.79 -3.24 -13.08
N LEU A 278 -7.63 -3.08 -11.75
CA LEU A 278 -8.00 -1.85 -11.03
C LEU A 278 -7.14 -0.66 -11.42
N HIS A 279 -5.86 -0.90 -11.74
CA HIS A 279 -4.90 0.14 -12.08
C HIS A 279 -5.07 0.66 -13.50
N TRP A 280 -5.41 -0.18 -14.48
CA TRP A 280 -5.75 0.27 -15.84
C TRP A 280 -6.91 1.26 -15.82
N GLU A 281 -7.92 0.98 -15.03
CA GLU A 281 -9.09 1.85 -14.91
C GLU A 281 -8.80 3.11 -14.09
N ALA A 282 -7.91 3.05 -13.09
CA ALA A 282 -7.37 4.25 -12.44
C ALA A 282 -6.58 5.13 -13.42
N ASN A 283 -5.74 4.53 -14.26
CA ASN A 283 -4.96 5.24 -15.28
C ASN A 283 -5.86 5.90 -16.33
N SER A 284 -6.98 5.27 -16.70
CA SER A 284 -7.96 5.85 -17.63
C SER A 284 -8.55 7.15 -17.08
N ILE A 285 -8.82 7.21 -15.77
CA ILE A 285 -9.27 8.43 -15.07
C ILE A 285 -8.14 9.46 -14.98
N CYS A 286 -6.94 9.03 -14.61
CA CYS A 286 -5.78 9.94 -14.51
C CYS A 286 -5.50 10.61 -15.86
N ALA A 287 -5.60 9.87 -16.97
CA ALA A 287 -5.45 10.40 -18.33
C ALA A 287 -6.48 11.49 -18.64
N LYS A 288 -7.75 11.30 -18.23
CA LYS A 288 -8.81 12.33 -18.36
C LYS A 288 -8.53 13.57 -17.50
N ASN A 289 -7.85 13.41 -16.37
CA ASN A 289 -7.52 14.47 -15.42
C ASN A 289 -6.11 15.07 -15.61
N ALA A 290 -5.63 15.17 -16.85
CA ALA A 290 -4.33 15.75 -17.19
C ALA A 290 -3.13 15.08 -16.48
N GLY A 291 -3.23 13.78 -16.21
CA GLY A 291 -2.19 12.99 -15.55
C GLY A 291 -2.12 13.15 -14.02
N ILE A 292 -3.11 13.82 -13.41
CA ILE A 292 -3.18 13.94 -11.95
C ILE A 292 -3.59 12.59 -11.36
N GLU A 293 -2.69 11.97 -10.60
CA GLU A 293 -2.97 10.72 -9.91
C GLU A 293 -3.89 10.96 -8.71
N HIS A 294 -4.98 10.20 -8.64
CA HIS A 294 -5.87 10.20 -7.48
C HIS A 294 -5.28 9.34 -6.33
N PRO A 295 -5.74 9.51 -5.08
CA PRO A 295 -5.20 8.78 -3.92
C PRO A 295 -5.21 7.24 -4.04
N ALA A 296 -6.14 6.66 -4.80
CA ALA A 296 -6.20 5.21 -4.97
C ALA A 296 -5.00 4.61 -5.74
N VAL A 297 -4.24 5.41 -6.50
CA VAL A 297 -3.01 4.95 -7.19
C VAL A 297 -1.94 4.56 -6.15
N LEU A 298 -1.79 5.33 -5.07
CA LEU A 298 -0.88 4.99 -3.99
C LEU A 298 -1.27 3.66 -3.33
N HIS A 299 -2.57 3.44 -3.10
CA HIS A 299 -3.06 2.17 -2.56
C HIS A 299 -2.74 0.99 -3.48
N LEU A 300 -2.84 1.16 -4.80
CA LEU A 300 -2.52 0.14 -5.79
C LEU A 300 -1.03 -0.25 -5.77
N HIS A 301 -0.12 0.73 -5.68
CA HIS A 301 1.30 0.44 -5.51
C HIS A 301 1.61 -0.19 -4.15
N LEU A 302 1.01 0.35 -3.08
CA LEU A 302 1.18 -0.16 -1.72
C LEU A 302 0.68 -1.62 -1.59
N ALA A 303 -0.45 -1.95 -2.18
CA ALA A 303 -1.01 -3.29 -2.15
C ALA A 303 -0.06 -4.33 -2.75
N ARG A 304 0.55 -4.01 -3.90
CA ARG A 304 1.54 -4.88 -4.56
C ARG A 304 2.77 -5.08 -3.70
N ILE A 305 3.36 -4.00 -3.17
CA ILE A 305 4.53 -4.18 -2.30
C ILE A 305 4.20 -4.99 -1.04
N ILE A 306 3.00 -4.81 -0.45
CA ILE A 306 2.55 -5.57 0.73
C ILE A 306 2.51 -7.09 0.49
N ILE A 307 2.03 -7.54 -0.68
CA ILE A 307 1.91 -8.98 -0.96
C ILE A 307 3.19 -9.60 -1.54
N LEU A 308 4.06 -8.80 -2.15
CA LEU A 308 5.27 -9.28 -2.82
C LEU A 308 6.52 -9.27 -1.94
N VAL A 309 6.54 -8.51 -0.84
CA VAL A 309 7.75 -8.26 -0.04
C VAL A 309 7.67 -8.96 1.34
N PRO A 310 8.76 -9.60 1.82
CA PRO A 310 8.83 -10.23 3.15
C PRO A 310 8.96 -9.19 4.29
N TYR A 311 7.95 -8.33 4.46
CA TYR A 311 8.04 -7.20 5.38
C TYR A 311 8.26 -7.57 6.83
N ALA A 312 7.70 -8.69 7.31
CA ALA A 312 7.92 -9.14 8.68
C ALA A 312 9.43 -9.37 8.94
N GLN A 313 10.11 -10.00 7.99
CA GLN A 313 11.54 -10.32 8.08
C GLN A 313 12.40 -9.07 7.88
N ILE A 314 12.08 -8.24 6.89
CA ILE A 314 12.78 -6.96 6.67
C ILE A 314 12.67 -6.07 7.92
N ARG A 315 11.51 -6.04 8.58
CA ARG A 315 11.31 -5.28 9.82
C ARG A 315 12.14 -5.81 10.98
N VAL A 316 12.20 -7.13 11.20
CA VAL A 316 13.05 -7.73 12.24
C VAL A 316 14.50 -7.28 12.08
N LEU A 317 15.00 -7.28 10.85
CA LEU A 317 16.36 -6.84 10.54
C LEU A 317 16.53 -5.32 10.73
N ALA A 318 15.62 -4.51 10.20
CA ALA A 318 15.67 -3.05 10.30
C ALA A 318 15.61 -2.57 11.77
N ASP A 319 14.71 -3.15 12.57
CA ASP A 319 14.56 -2.84 13.99
C ASP A 319 15.80 -3.27 14.79
N TYR A 320 16.41 -4.43 14.45
CA TYR A 320 17.67 -4.88 15.05
C TYR A 320 18.82 -3.91 14.76
N ILE A 321 19.01 -3.52 13.49
CA ILE A 321 20.04 -2.57 13.05
C ILE A 321 19.85 -1.23 13.77
N ALA A 322 18.62 -0.72 13.79
CA ALA A 322 18.30 0.55 14.42
C ALA A 322 18.54 0.53 15.95
N ALA A 323 18.39 -0.62 16.61
CA ALA A 323 18.58 -0.74 18.05
C ALA A 323 20.04 -0.99 18.48
N HIS A 324 20.83 -1.76 17.71
CA HIS A 324 22.11 -2.31 18.18
C HIS A 324 23.34 -1.91 17.34
N GLY A 325 23.15 -1.41 16.12
CA GLY A 325 24.26 -1.23 15.20
C GLY A 325 25.04 -2.52 14.90
N THR A 326 26.35 -2.44 14.60
CA THR A 326 27.22 -3.60 14.26
C THR A 326 27.86 -4.26 15.49
N CYS A 327 27.80 -3.65 16.67
CA CYS A 327 28.57 -4.03 17.85
C CYS A 327 27.83 -4.98 18.81
N ALA A 328 27.11 -5.98 18.28
CA ALA A 328 26.53 -7.03 19.11
C ALA A 328 27.45 -8.28 19.11
N PRO A 329 27.84 -8.81 20.28
CA PRO A 329 28.79 -9.94 20.35
C PRO A 329 28.24 -11.26 19.78
N SER A 330 26.91 -11.38 19.58
CA SER A 330 26.31 -12.42 18.74
C SER A 330 24.97 -11.96 18.15
N VAL A 331 24.75 -12.27 16.86
CA VAL A 331 23.47 -11.98 16.19
C VAL A 331 22.42 -12.99 16.67
N PRO A 332 21.19 -12.57 17.04
CA PRO A 332 20.14 -13.50 17.41
C PRO A 332 19.74 -14.43 16.24
N ALA A 333 19.40 -15.68 16.54
CA ALA A 333 18.99 -16.67 15.53
C ALA A 333 17.79 -16.20 14.69
N ALA A 334 16.84 -15.49 15.32
CA ALA A 334 15.68 -14.92 14.62
C ALA A 334 16.07 -13.86 13.58
N VAL A 335 17.11 -13.06 13.84
CA VAL A 335 17.60 -12.04 12.90
C VAL A 335 18.32 -12.71 11.73
N ARG A 336 19.12 -13.74 11.99
CA ARG A 336 19.74 -14.55 10.91
C ARG A 336 18.70 -15.23 10.03
N ALA A 337 17.68 -15.84 10.64
CA ALA A 337 16.59 -16.46 9.91
C ALA A 337 15.87 -15.43 9.02
N ALA A 338 15.58 -14.24 9.55
CA ALA A 338 14.99 -13.15 8.79
C ALA A 338 15.87 -12.71 7.61
N GLU A 339 17.18 -12.57 7.81
CA GLU A 339 18.13 -12.23 6.73
C GLU A 339 18.17 -13.32 5.64
N GLY A 340 18.14 -14.60 6.05
CA GLY A 340 18.05 -15.73 5.12
C GLY A 340 16.77 -15.75 4.28
N GLU A 341 15.63 -15.33 4.84
CA GLU A 341 14.38 -15.19 4.08
C GLU A 341 14.43 -14.04 3.06
N ILE A 342 15.08 -12.93 3.39
CA ILE A 342 15.27 -11.81 2.46
C ILE A 342 16.12 -12.27 1.26
N TYR A 343 17.17 -13.06 1.54
CA TYR A 343 18.00 -13.65 0.48
C TYR A 343 17.20 -14.64 -0.38
N ALA A 344 16.38 -15.49 0.25
CA ALA A 344 15.53 -16.44 -0.46
C ALA A 344 14.49 -15.73 -1.35
N TRP A 345 13.91 -14.61 -0.90
CA TRP A 345 13.03 -13.77 -1.71
C TRP A 345 13.73 -13.25 -2.97
N LEU A 346 14.96 -12.76 -2.85
CA LEU A 346 15.71 -12.24 -3.99
C LEU A 346 16.17 -13.34 -4.96
N ARG A 347 16.43 -14.55 -4.47
CA ARG A 347 16.92 -15.67 -5.30
C ARG A 347 15.80 -16.46 -5.95
N HIS A 348 14.80 -16.84 -5.18
CA HIS A 348 13.74 -17.75 -5.60
C HIS A 348 12.47 -17.02 -6.07
N ASP A 349 12.27 -15.78 -5.63
CA ASP A 349 11.11 -14.94 -5.99
C ASP A 349 11.55 -13.67 -6.73
N GLN A 350 12.65 -13.77 -7.50
CA GLN A 350 13.36 -12.66 -8.10
C GLN A 350 12.49 -11.75 -8.98
N PHE A 351 11.55 -12.31 -9.73
CA PHE A 351 10.64 -11.55 -10.61
C PHE A 351 9.70 -10.66 -9.78
N ARG A 352 9.12 -11.21 -8.72
CA ARG A 352 8.24 -10.47 -7.80
C ARG A 352 9.03 -9.46 -6.98
N ALA A 353 10.28 -9.78 -6.62
CA ALA A 353 11.16 -8.83 -5.96
C ALA A 353 11.44 -7.59 -6.83
N ARG A 354 11.76 -7.79 -8.12
CA ARG A 354 11.98 -6.71 -9.09
C ARG A 354 10.71 -5.91 -9.37
N LEU A 355 9.56 -6.57 -9.46
CA LEU A 355 8.26 -5.91 -9.59
C LEU A 355 7.93 -5.04 -8.36
N ALA A 356 8.20 -5.54 -7.15
CA ALA A 356 8.01 -4.77 -5.92
C ALA A 356 8.89 -3.51 -5.87
N VAL A 357 10.12 -3.57 -6.41
CA VAL A 357 11.02 -2.41 -6.53
C VAL A 357 10.43 -1.32 -7.43
N VAL A 358 9.83 -1.71 -8.57
CA VAL A 358 9.14 -0.77 -9.47
C VAL A 358 8.01 -0.05 -8.74
N HIS A 359 7.14 -0.79 -8.04
CA HIS A 359 6.03 -0.18 -7.30
C HIS A 359 6.48 0.64 -6.09
N ALA A 360 7.57 0.26 -5.43
CA ALA A 360 8.16 1.08 -4.38
C ALA A 360 8.66 2.43 -4.93
N GLY A 361 9.30 2.43 -6.11
CA GLY A 361 9.71 3.65 -6.80
C GLY A 361 8.52 4.53 -7.23
N ALA A 362 7.48 3.92 -7.82
CA ALA A 362 6.24 4.60 -8.18
C ALA A 362 5.54 5.23 -6.97
N LEU A 363 5.60 4.58 -5.80
CA LEU A 363 5.09 5.13 -4.54
C LEU A 363 5.85 6.40 -4.12
N PHE A 364 7.18 6.42 -4.25
CA PHE A 364 7.99 7.64 -4.04
C PHE A 364 7.62 8.75 -5.02
N TRP A 365 7.39 8.41 -6.30
CA TRP A 365 6.92 9.36 -7.31
C TRP A 365 5.59 10.00 -6.93
N HIS A 366 4.61 9.17 -6.55
CA HIS A 366 3.27 9.61 -6.17
C HIS A 366 3.32 10.54 -4.97
N ILE A 367 4.00 10.11 -3.89
CA ILE A 367 4.10 10.88 -2.65
C ILE A 367 4.68 12.27 -2.88
N ARG A 368 5.69 12.40 -3.73
CA ARG A 368 6.33 13.71 -4.00
C ARG A 368 5.41 14.73 -4.68
N ARG A 369 4.39 14.26 -5.39
CA ARG A 369 3.58 15.10 -6.29
C ARG A 369 2.14 15.25 -5.82
N TYR A 370 1.58 14.18 -5.28
CA TYR A 370 0.15 14.03 -5.05
C TYR A 370 -0.21 13.76 -3.59
N SER A 371 0.77 13.74 -2.68
CA SER A 371 0.55 13.57 -1.24
C SER A 371 -0.49 14.56 -0.73
N ARG A 372 -1.43 14.04 0.06
CA ARG A 372 -2.46 14.81 0.76
C ARG A 372 -2.26 14.77 2.27
N GLY A 373 -1.15 14.24 2.77
CA GLY A 373 -0.91 14.05 4.19
C GLY A 373 -1.90 13.05 4.80
N ALA A 374 -2.27 12.00 4.06
CA ALA A 374 -3.16 10.96 4.57
C ALA A 374 -2.46 10.12 5.66
N PHE A 375 -3.25 9.57 6.60
CA PHE A 375 -2.72 8.76 7.71
C PHE A 375 -1.96 7.51 7.27
N TYR A 376 -2.24 6.98 6.08
CA TYR A 376 -1.56 5.81 5.51
C TYR A 376 -0.29 6.14 4.72
N GLU A 377 -0.05 7.40 4.34
CA GLU A 377 1.12 7.76 3.51
C GLU A 377 2.46 7.53 4.25
N PRO A 378 2.63 7.89 5.53
CA PRO A 378 3.88 7.64 6.26
C PRO A 378 4.25 6.16 6.39
N PRO A 379 3.35 5.24 6.84
CA PRO A 379 3.70 3.82 6.85
C PRO A 379 3.95 3.27 5.43
N ALA A 380 3.22 3.75 4.41
CA ALA A 380 3.43 3.33 3.03
C ALA A 380 4.83 3.71 2.52
N LEU A 381 5.26 4.96 2.76
CA LEU A 381 6.59 5.45 2.42
C LEU A 381 7.69 4.69 3.17
N PHE A 382 7.47 4.41 4.45
CA PHE A 382 8.39 3.62 5.26
C PHE A 382 8.58 2.21 4.68
N LEU A 383 7.48 1.53 4.34
CA LEU A 383 7.53 0.21 3.73
C LEU A 383 8.23 0.23 2.36
N ALA A 384 7.94 1.21 1.50
CA ALA A 384 8.64 1.38 0.23
C ALA A 384 10.15 1.63 0.43
N SER A 385 10.53 2.45 1.41
CA SER A 385 11.93 2.72 1.76
C SER A 385 12.65 1.44 2.17
N LEU A 386 12.01 0.62 3.01
CA LEU A 386 12.56 -0.66 3.45
C LEU A 386 12.67 -1.68 2.30
N THR A 387 11.70 -1.71 1.37
CA THR A 387 11.76 -2.57 0.17
C THR A 387 12.98 -2.23 -0.69
N LEU A 388 13.14 -0.95 -1.02
CA LEU A 388 14.25 -0.47 -1.85
C LEU A 388 15.60 -0.65 -1.14
N TRP A 389 15.66 -0.39 0.16
CA TRP A 389 16.85 -0.64 0.97
C TRP A 389 17.23 -2.13 0.97
N ALA A 390 16.28 -3.03 1.27
CA ALA A 390 16.56 -4.46 1.32
C ALA A 390 17.00 -4.98 -0.05
N TYR A 391 16.29 -4.61 -1.12
CA TYR A 391 16.69 -5.01 -2.47
C TYR A 391 18.07 -4.46 -2.83
N GLY A 392 18.29 -3.14 -2.68
CA GLY A 392 19.55 -2.49 -3.01
C GLY A 392 20.74 -3.02 -2.22
N THR A 393 20.50 -3.47 -0.98
CA THR A 393 21.51 -4.05 -0.12
C THR A 393 21.91 -5.46 -0.56
N TYR A 394 20.94 -6.33 -0.84
CA TYR A 394 21.18 -7.76 -0.97
C TYR A 394 21.25 -8.25 -2.43
N ALA A 395 20.67 -7.52 -3.41
CA ALA A 395 20.62 -7.96 -4.81
C ALA A 395 22.01 -8.10 -5.46
N ALA A 396 22.97 -7.24 -5.09
CA ALA A 396 24.36 -7.34 -5.56
C ALA A 396 25.07 -8.59 -5.04
N HIS A 397 24.70 -9.10 -3.86
CA HIS A 397 25.31 -10.31 -3.27
C HIS A 397 24.76 -11.61 -3.83
N VAL A 398 23.52 -11.61 -4.34
CA VAL A 398 22.93 -12.79 -5.00
C VAL A 398 23.62 -13.09 -6.35
N THR A 399 24.28 -12.07 -6.93
CA THR A 399 24.71 -12.04 -8.33
C THR A 399 26.22 -12.08 -8.52
N GLY A 400 27.00 -11.83 -7.46
CA GLY A 400 28.46 -12.04 -7.41
C GLY A 400 28.82 -13.33 -6.64
N PHE A 401 29.64 -14.19 -7.26
CA PHE A 401 30.26 -15.43 -6.74
C PHE A 401 29.91 -15.87 -5.31
N GLY A 402 29.09 -16.93 -5.21
CA GLY A 402 29.00 -17.81 -4.05
C GLY A 402 28.49 -17.15 -2.77
N GLY A 403 27.36 -17.65 -2.24
CA GLY A 403 27.01 -17.33 -0.85
C GLY A 403 28.24 -17.57 0.05
N PRO A 404 28.74 -16.54 0.76
CA PRO A 404 30.03 -16.66 1.44
C PRO A 404 29.93 -17.67 2.58
N ALA A 405 30.99 -18.46 2.77
CA ALA A 405 31.11 -19.47 3.83
C ALA A 405 30.58 -18.94 5.17
N ASP A 406 29.63 -19.67 5.72
CA ASP A 406 28.91 -19.28 6.92
C ASP A 406 29.78 -19.52 8.17
N ASN A 407 30.23 -18.44 8.80
CA ASN A 407 30.82 -18.48 10.14
C ASN A 407 29.76 -18.25 11.24
N GLY A 408 28.47 -18.25 10.90
CA GLY A 408 27.32 -18.34 11.82
C GLY A 408 27.01 -17.11 12.69
N ASN A 409 27.96 -16.18 12.82
CA ASN A 409 27.91 -15.11 13.82
C ASN A 409 27.81 -13.68 13.27
N THR A 410 27.82 -13.46 11.95
CA THR A 410 27.85 -12.12 11.35
C THR A 410 26.77 -11.97 10.29
N LEU A 411 26.00 -10.87 10.35
CA LEU A 411 25.06 -10.49 9.28
C LEU A 411 25.80 -10.31 7.96
N PHE A 412 25.17 -10.65 6.84
CA PHE A 412 25.74 -10.40 5.51
C PHE A 412 26.04 -8.91 5.30
N LEU A 413 25.21 -8.03 5.87
CA LEU A 413 25.40 -6.57 5.90
C LEU A 413 26.73 -6.11 6.53
N GLY A 414 27.26 -6.89 7.48
CA GLY A 414 28.51 -6.59 8.20
C GLY A 414 29.76 -7.21 7.58
N ARG A 415 29.62 -8.04 6.53
CA ARG A 415 30.74 -8.68 5.85
C ARG A 415 31.26 -7.73 4.76
N LYS A 416 32.46 -7.17 4.93
CA LYS A 416 33.15 -6.43 3.86
C LYS A 416 33.26 -7.35 2.62
N PRO A 417 32.97 -6.87 1.40
CA PRO A 417 33.19 -7.67 0.20
C PRO A 417 34.64 -8.15 0.17
N ALA A 418 34.84 -9.45 0.00
CA ALA A 418 36.16 -9.99 -0.23
C ALA A 418 36.66 -9.45 -1.57
N SER A 419 37.84 -8.82 -1.55
CA SER A 419 38.58 -8.19 -2.66
C SER A 419 38.17 -6.77 -3.07
N ASN A 420 39.20 -5.92 -3.11
CA ASN A 420 39.22 -4.53 -3.58
C ASN A 420 39.08 -4.41 -5.11
N ASP A 421 38.56 -5.41 -5.83
CA ASP A 421 38.63 -5.47 -7.30
C ASP A 421 37.30 -5.22 -8.01
N ILE A 422 36.26 -4.74 -7.32
CA ILE A 422 35.09 -4.20 -8.01
C ILE A 422 35.35 -2.73 -8.35
N ALA A 423 36.19 -2.51 -9.36
CA ALA A 423 36.22 -1.26 -10.08
C ALA A 423 34.88 -1.14 -10.83
N PHE A 424 33.88 -0.53 -10.20
CA PHE A 424 32.78 0.09 -10.95
C PHE A 424 33.40 1.23 -11.76
N PRO A 425 33.28 1.27 -13.10
CA PRO A 425 33.66 2.44 -13.86
C PRO A 425 32.87 3.62 -13.30
N SER A 426 33.59 4.55 -12.68
CA SER A 426 33.01 5.76 -12.13
C SER A 426 32.40 6.56 -13.30
N LEU A 427 31.07 6.62 -13.37
CA LEU A 427 30.35 7.60 -14.20
C LEU A 427 30.55 9.05 -13.71
N PHE A 428 31.31 9.25 -12.61
CA PHE A 428 31.61 10.55 -12.03
C PHE A 428 32.62 11.40 -12.84
N SER A 429 33.23 10.87 -13.89
CA SER A 429 34.24 11.63 -14.67
C SER A 429 33.64 12.58 -15.73
N ALA A 430 32.33 12.52 -16.00
CA ALA A 430 31.72 13.24 -17.13
C ALA A 430 30.84 14.45 -16.76
N LEU A 431 30.63 14.74 -15.48
CA LEU A 431 29.87 15.92 -15.05
C LEU A 431 30.75 16.80 -14.16
N GLY A 432 31.25 17.89 -14.74
CA GLY A 432 31.96 18.95 -14.03
C GLY A 432 31.12 19.56 -12.90
N PRO A 433 31.72 20.41 -12.06
CA PRO A 433 31.07 20.95 -10.86
C PRO A 433 29.89 21.85 -11.24
N PHE A 434 28.68 21.29 -11.26
CA PHE A 434 27.47 22.08 -11.42
C PHE A 434 26.99 22.61 -10.06
N SER A 435 26.90 23.93 -10.05
CA SER A 435 26.53 24.83 -8.96
C SER A 435 25.38 24.35 -8.08
N LEU A 436 25.67 24.27 -6.77
CA LEU A 436 24.70 24.36 -5.68
C LEU A 436 24.09 25.77 -5.67
N ALA A 437 23.13 26.05 -6.55
CA ALA A 437 22.26 27.22 -6.42
C ALA A 437 20.95 27.02 -7.19
N GLN A 438 19.87 27.44 -6.54
CA GLN A 438 18.46 27.47 -6.98
C GLN A 438 17.67 26.17 -6.75
N SER A 439 16.60 26.14 -5.96
CA SER A 439 15.94 27.19 -5.18
C SER A 439 15.07 26.51 -4.13
N SER A 440 15.28 26.91 -2.88
CA SER A 440 14.36 26.70 -1.76
C SER A 440 12.99 27.30 -2.10
N ILE A 441 12.08 26.51 -2.69
CA ILE A 441 10.66 26.85 -2.63
C ILE A 441 10.21 26.45 -1.23
N LEU A 442 10.08 27.46 -0.37
CA LEU A 442 9.37 27.32 0.89
C LEU A 442 8.02 26.66 0.62
N TYR A 443 7.79 25.51 1.25
CA TYR A 443 6.51 24.83 1.26
C TYR A 443 5.49 25.66 2.04
N THR A 444 4.92 26.67 1.40
CA THR A 444 3.67 27.31 1.83
C THR A 444 2.50 26.62 1.13
N THR A 445 1.38 26.57 1.82
CA THR A 445 0.13 25.90 1.43
C THR A 445 -0.50 26.44 0.12
N ASP A 446 0.02 27.54 -0.43
CA ASP A 446 -0.48 28.17 -1.66
C ASP A 446 0.10 27.54 -2.94
N GLY A 447 1.15 26.71 -2.85
CA GLY A 447 1.78 26.09 -4.02
C GLY A 447 0.88 25.12 -4.79
N ALA A 448 -0.06 24.47 -4.10
CA ALA A 448 -1.02 23.54 -4.72
C ALA A 448 -2.01 24.25 -5.68
N GLU A 449 -2.28 25.53 -5.46
CA GLU A 449 -3.18 26.34 -6.31
C GLU A 449 -2.47 26.81 -7.59
N GLN A 450 -1.20 27.18 -7.50
CA GLN A 450 -0.39 27.61 -8.64
C GLN A 450 -0.07 26.48 -9.63
N GLN A 451 0.03 25.22 -9.15
CA GLN A 451 0.24 24.06 -10.02
C GLN A 451 -1.02 23.66 -10.81
N ARG A 452 -2.24 23.93 -10.31
CA ARG A 452 -3.49 23.74 -11.06
C ARG A 452 -3.60 24.69 -12.26
N HIS A 453 -3.21 25.95 -12.09
CA HIS A 453 -3.25 26.94 -13.17
C HIS A 453 -2.20 26.70 -14.27
N ARG A 454 -1.02 26.15 -13.93
CA ARG A 454 0.00 25.79 -14.92
C ARG A 454 -0.37 24.58 -15.79
N ALA A 455 -1.09 23.61 -15.24
CA ALA A 455 -1.58 22.46 -16.01
C ALA A 455 -2.70 22.85 -17.01
N GLN A 456 -3.59 23.78 -16.62
CA GLN A 456 -4.63 24.30 -17.51
C GLN A 456 -4.07 25.11 -18.70
N ALA A 457 -2.94 25.80 -18.53
CA ALA A 457 -2.31 26.57 -19.59
C ALA A 457 -1.63 25.71 -20.68
N MET A 458 -1.28 24.45 -20.40
CA MET A 458 -0.68 23.53 -21.37
C MET A 458 -1.71 22.70 -22.17
N GLY A 459 -3.00 22.80 -21.85
CA GLY A 459 -4.08 22.09 -22.54
C GLY A 459 -4.64 22.77 -23.80
N ALA A 460 -4.06 23.89 -24.25
CA ALA A 460 -4.57 24.70 -25.36
C ALA A 460 -3.88 24.43 -26.72
N ALA A 461 -3.14 23.32 -26.87
CA ALA A 461 -2.59 22.90 -28.16
C ALA A 461 -3.49 21.81 -28.76
N GLN A 462 -4.34 22.21 -29.70
CA GLN A 462 -5.20 21.31 -30.48
C GLN A 462 -4.36 20.34 -31.31
N SER A 463 -4.75 19.06 -31.38
CA SER A 463 -4.25 18.10 -32.37
C SER A 463 -5.39 17.18 -32.84
N PRO A 464 -5.35 16.70 -34.09
CA PRO A 464 -6.56 16.41 -34.86
C PRO A 464 -7.08 14.98 -34.72
N VAL A 465 -8.39 14.87 -34.99
CA VAL A 465 -9.25 13.69 -34.95
C VAL A 465 -8.81 12.62 -35.96
N CYS A 466 -8.78 11.34 -35.54
CA CYS A 466 -8.75 10.19 -36.45
C CYS A 466 -9.79 9.14 -36.02
N SER A 467 -10.62 8.74 -36.98
CA SER A 467 -11.81 7.89 -36.83
C SER A 467 -11.49 6.39 -36.79
N PRO A 468 -12.36 5.52 -36.23
CA PRO A 468 -12.08 4.10 -36.08
C PRO A 468 -12.54 3.28 -37.29
N GLN A 469 -11.75 2.30 -37.72
CA GLN A 469 -12.21 1.22 -38.59
C GLN A 469 -11.81 -0.15 -38.03
N ASN A 470 -12.88 -0.93 -37.79
CA ASN A 470 -13.04 -2.39 -37.77
C ASN A 470 -11.81 -3.29 -37.95
N CYS A 471 -11.63 -4.21 -37.00
CA CYS A 471 -11.23 -5.59 -37.31
C CYS A 471 -11.90 -6.58 -36.34
N THR A 472 -12.80 -7.39 -36.90
CA THR A 472 -13.46 -8.57 -36.32
C THR A 472 -12.67 -9.85 -36.60
N MET A 473 -13.03 -10.92 -35.86
CA MET A 473 -12.71 -12.37 -36.02
C MET A 473 -11.56 -12.86 -35.12
N SER A 474 -11.59 -14.03 -34.48
CA SER A 474 -12.60 -15.06 -34.16
C SER A 474 -11.91 -16.11 -33.29
N HIS A 475 -12.66 -16.75 -32.38
CA HIS A 475 -12.21 -17.91 -31.59
C HIS A 475 -11.82 -19.12 -32.47
N GLN A 476 -10.77 -19.85 -32.08
CA GLN A 476 -10.71 -21.31 -32.12
C GLN A 476 -9.60 -21.85 -31.20
N THR A 477 -9.99 -22.80 -30.35
CA THR A 477 -9.20 -23.66 -29.47
C THR A 477 -8.69 -24.89 -30.22
N GLU A 478 -7.46 -25.36 -29.93
CA GLU A 478 -7.15 -26.79 -29.69
C GLU A 478 -5.67 -27.00 -29.33
N ASP A 479 -5.46 -28.07 -28.55
CA ASP A 479 -4.27 -28.47 -27.79
C ASP A 479 -3.05 -28.88 -28.64
N THR A 480 -1.84 -28.73 -28.09
CA THR A 480 -0.76 -29.73 -28.16
C THR A 480 0.41 -29.37 -27.24
N GLU A 481 0.63 -30.22 -26.24
CA GLU A 481 1.91 -30.38 -25.53
C GLU A 481 2.90 -31.13 -26.44
N GLU A 482 4.03 -30.52 -26.82
CA GLU A 482 5.39 -31.10 -26.80
C GLU A 482 6.39 -30.26 -27.63
N ALA A 483 7.65 -30.28 -27.17
CA ALA A 483 8.87 -29.84 -27.85
C ALA A 483 9.20 -28.34 -27.88
N ALA A 484 9.98 -27.89 -26.88
CA ALA A 484 10.89 -26.75 -27.03
C ALA A 484 12.28 -27.11 -26.48
N GLN A 485 12.94 -28.06 -27.13
CA GLN A 485 14.40 -28.17 -27.13
C GLN A 485 14.92 -27.43 -28.37
N GLY A 486 15.73 -26.39 -28.15
CA GLY A 486 16.64 -25.84 -29.16
C GLY A 486 16.07 -24.78 -30.11
N ALA A 487 16.08 -23.52 -29.68
CA ALA A 487 16.22 -22.38 -30.60
C ALA A 487 17.06 -21.28 -29.93
N PRO A 488 18.16 -20.81 -30.56
CA PRO A 488 19.01 -19.77 -29.99
C PRO A 488 18.28 -18.42 -29.96
N HIS A 489 18.38 -17.75 -28.81
CA HIS A 489 17.86 -16.42 -28.54
C HIS A 489 18.08 -15.45 -29.71
N ALA A 490 16.98 -15.01 -30.33
CA ALA A 490 16.98 -13.82 -31.16
C ALA A 490 17.32 -12.61 -30.26
N PHE A 491 18.42 -11.94 -30.59
CA PHE A 491 18.96 -10.80 -29.87
C PHE A 491 17.98 -9.62 -29.91
N SER A 492 17.58 -9.13 -28.73
CA SER A 492 16.92 -7.84 -28.55
C SER A 492 17.95 -6.70 -28.74
N PRO A 493 17.62 -5.62 -29.45
CA PRO A 493 18.55 -4.54 -29.79
C PRO A 493 18.97 -3.65 -28.59
N TYR A 494 18.47 -3.88 -27.38
CA TYR A 494 18.75 -3.05 -26.20
C TYR A 494 19.92 -3.53 -25.32
N ARG A 495 20.77 -4.42 -25.81
CA ARG A 495 21.83 -5.04 -24.99
C ARG A 495 23.13 -4.23 -25.02
N GLY A 496 23.25 -3.26 -24.12
CA GLY A 496 24.50 -2.58 -23.77
C GLY A 496 24.68 -2.47 -22.24
N PRO A 497 25.92 -2.33 -21.73
CA PRO A 497 26.24 -2.15 -20.30
C PRO A 497 25.71 -0.83 -19.68
N ASP A 498 24.91 -0.05 -20.41
CA ASP A 498 24.39 1.27 -20.02
C ASP A 498 22.85 1.32 -19.86
N THR A 499 22.18 0.17 -19.87
CA THR A 499 20.72 0.13 -19.73
C THR A 499 20.31 0.47 -18.30
N ALA A 500 19.50 1.53 -18.12
CA ALA A 500 19.02 1.95 -16.82
C ALA A 500 17.49 2.04 -16.77
N ILE A 501 16.91 1.56 -15.66
CA ILE A 501 15.51 1.82 -15.31
C ILE A 501 15.48 2.93 -14.26
N VAL A 502 14.58 3.89 -14.40
CA VAL A 502 14.45 4.97 -13.42
C VAL A 502 13.12 4.83 -12.70
N LEU A 503 13.21 4.45 -11.43
CA LEU A 503 12.09 3.90 -10.67
C LEU A 503 11.13 4.97 -10.17
N ASP A 504 11.59 6.21 -9.98
CA ASP A 504 10.80 7.31 -9.46
C ASP A 504 10.31 8.26 -10.55
N ARG A 505 9.83 7.71 -11.67
CA ARG A 505 9.08 8.39 -12.74
C ARG A 505 8.17 7.40 -13.47
N PRO A 506 7.20 7.86 -14.28
CA PRO A 506 6.44 6.96 -15.15
C PRO A 506 7.40 6.13 -16.01
N ILE A 507 7.19 4.83 -16.01
CA ILE A 507 8.00 3.84 -16.74
C ILE A 507 7.08 3.20 -17.77
N ASP A 508 7.56 3.04 -18.98
CA ASP A 508 6.84 2.28 -20.01
C ASP A 508 6.81 0.78 -19.68
N ASP A 509 5.76 0.10 -20.13
CA ASP A 509 5.52 -1.31 -19.81
C ASP A 509 6.63 -2.22 -20.36
N GLU A 510 7.25 -1.88 -21.50
CA GLU A 510 8.35 -2.64 -22.09
C GLU A 510 9.59 -2.64 -21.19
N MET A 511 9.98 -1.47 -20.66
CA MET A 511 11.08 -1.34 -19.71
C MET A 511 10.78 -2.02 -18.38
N VAL A 512 9.53 -1.99 -17.90
CA VAL A 512 9.12 -2.75 -16.71
C VAL A 512 9.26 -4.25 -16.97
N GLN A 513 8.78 -4.76 -18.10
CA GLN A 513 8.88 -6.17 -18.47
C GLN A 513 10.35 -6.60 -18.60
N LEU A 514 11.18 -5.78 -19.25
CA LEU A 514 12.61 -6.03 -19.39
C LEU A 514 13.31 -6.07 -18.02
N TRP A 515 13.00 -5.13 -17.13
CA TRP A 515 13.53 -5.11 -15.76
C TRP A 515 13.05 -6.33 -14.96
N VAL A 516 11.77 -6.66 -15.02
CA VAL A 516 11.25 -7.83 -14.31
C VAL A 516 11.90 -9.11 -14.84
N ALA A 517 12.11 -9.25 -16.15
CA ALA A 517 12.73 -10.43 -16.73
C ALA A 517 14.25 -10.52 -16.46
N GLU A 518 14.99 -9.43 -16.69
CA GLU A 518 16.46 -9.40 -16.78
C GLU A 518 17.15 -8.42 -15.83
N GLY A 519 16.41 -7.73 -14.95
CA GLY A 519 16.87 -6.65 -14.07
C GLY A 519 17.81 -7.08 -12.95
N ILE A 520 18.96 -7.58 -13.33
CA ILE A 520 20.05 -7.92 -12.44
C ILE A 520 20.97 -6.67 -12.39
N PRO A 521 21.51 -6.27 -11.21
CA PRO A 521 22.32 -5.04 -11.11
C PRO A 521 23.48 -4.91 -12.11
N GLN A 522 24.07 -6.04 -12.56
CA GLN A 522 25.13 -6.06 -13.57
C GLN A 522 24.64 -5.90 -15.02
N ARG A 523 23.33 -5.93 -15.25
CA ARG A 523 22.71 -5.86 -16.58
C ARG A 523 21.86 -4.61 -16.78
N ILE A 524 21.11 -4.22 -15.75
CA ILE A 524 20.28 -3.03 -15.77
C ILE A 524 20.49 -2.28 -14.47
N THR A 525 20.82 -0.99 -14.54
CA THR A 525 20.99 -0.15 -13.36
C THR A 525 19.64 0.41 -12.92
N ALA A 526 19.28 0.20 -11.65
CA ALA A 526 18.07 0.79 -11.07
C ALA A 526 18.39 2.15 -10.45
N ILE A 527 17.91 3.22 -11.08
CA ILE A 527 18.20 4.60 -10.70
C ILE A 527 17.01 5.25 -10.02
N MET A 528 17.29 6.04 -8.98
CA MET A 528 16.33 6.94 -8.33
C MET A 528 16.95 8.32 -8.08
N PHE A 529 16.13 9.32 -7.81
CA PHE A 529 16.57 10.64 -7.32
C PHE A 529 17.54 11.35 -8.28
N GLY A 530 17.27 11.22 -9.58
CA GLY A 530 18.04 11.85 -10.65
C GLY A 530 19.20 11.01 -11.19
N SER A 531 19.97 10.32 -10.32
CA SER A 531 21.16 9.56 -10.76
C SER A 531 21.71 8.57 -9.73
N VAL A 532 20.93 8.18 -8.72
CA VAL A 532 21.38 7.25 -7.67
C VAL A 532 21.07 5.82 -8.08
N ASP A 533 22.11 5.02 -8.37
CA ASP A 533 21.98 3.56 -8.41
C ASP A 533 21.65 3.02 -7.01
N ILE A 534 20.47 2.43 -6.85
CA ILE A 534 20.00 1.92 -5.55
C ILE A 534 20.82 0.71 -5.08
N CYS A 535 21.52 0.02 -5.97
CA CYS A 535 22.36 -1.14 -5.67
C CYS A 535 23.84 -0.78 -5.47
N ALA A 536 24.24 0.48 -5.65
CA ALA A 536 25.63 0.92 -5.47
C ALA A 536 26.02 0.97 -3.98
N LEU A 537 26.58 -0.12 -3.46
CA LEU A 537 26.94 -0.24 -2.04
C LEU A 537 28.10 0.68 -1.62
N PRO A 538 28.07 1.26 -0.40
CA PRO A 538 26.92 1.38 0.51
C PRO A 538 26.02 2.58 0.18
N TYR A 539 26.39 3.40 -0.82
CA TYR A 539 25.81 4.71 -1.10
C TYR A 539 24.33 4.67 -1.50
N GLY A 540 23.95 3.79 -2.42
CA GLY A 540 22.59 3.61 -2.94
C GLY A 540 21.57 3.36 -1.83
N PRO A 541 21.69 2.25 -1.07
CA PRO A 541 20.75 1.96 0.02
C PRO A 541 20.73 3.05 1.10
N THR A 542 21.89 3.66 1.41
CA THR A 542 21.96 4.79 2.37
C THR A 542 21.17 5.99 1.88
N ARG A 543 21.27 6.32 0.59
CA ARG A 543 20.55 7.45 -0.03
C ARG A 543 19.04 7.20 -0.07
N VAL A 544 18.62 5.97 -0.37
CA VAL A 544 17.20 5.56 -0.29
C VAL A 544 16.63 5.79 1.10
N LEU A 545 17.30 5.31 2.16
CA LEU A 545 16.86 5.50 3.53
C LEU A 545 16.83 6.99 3.92
N ALA A 546 17.85 7.76 3.53
CA ALA A 546 17.95 9.18 3.82
C ALA A 546 16.84 10.00 3.14
N GLU A 547 16.49 9.65 1.91
CA GLU A 547 15.42 10.32 1.16
C GLU A 547 14.03 9.94 1.71
N GLY A 548 13.81 8.67 2.06
CA GLY A 548 12.61 8.22 2.78
C GLY A 548 12.43 8.99 4.09
N ARG A 549 13.50 9.13 4.89
CA ARG A 549 13.51 9.95 6.10
C ARG A 549 13.17 11.41 5.80
N ARG A 550 13.79 12.01 4.78
CA ARG A 550 13.57 13.43 4.41
C ARG A 550 12.11 13.70 4.08
N LEU A 551 11.48 12.82 3.28
CA LEU A 551 10.08 12.94 2.91
C LEU A 551 9.15 12.71 4.12
N LEU A 552 9.48 11.74 4.97
CA LEU A 552 8.78 11.52 6.24
C LEU A 552 8.83 12.76 7.16
N GLN A 553 9.92 13.53 7.13
CA GLN A 553 10.07 14.78 7.89
C GLN A 553 9.49 16.02 7.20
N ALA A 554 8.93 15.88 5.99
CA ALA A 554 8.31 17.01 5.29
C ALA A 554 7.08 17.53 6.07
N PRO A 555 6.75 18.84 6.04
CA PRO A 555 5.64 19.42 6.81
C PRO A 555 4.26 18.76 6.62
N VAL A 556 4.07 18.09 5.47
CA VAL A 556 2.85 17.36 5.09
C VAL A 556 2.79 15.96 5.74
N MET A 557 3.95 15.35 6.07
CA MET A 557 4.07 13.98 6.58
C MET A 557 4.62 13.86 8.00
N CYS A 558 5.42 14.83 8.45
CA CYS A 558 6.15 14.81 9.72
C CYS A 558 5.26 14.64 10.95
N ARG A 559 3.96 14.87 10.79
CA ARG A 559 2.96 14.86 11.85
C ARG A 559 2.65 13.44 12.37
N ASN A 560 3.01 12.40 11.61
CA ASN A 560 2.74 10.98 11.90
C ASN A 560 3.96 10.06 11.65
N ALA A 561 5.12 10.66 11.41
CA ALA A 561 6.26 9.95 10.84
C ALA A 561 7.36 9.65 11.86
N ASP A 562 7.31 10.21 13.07
CA ASP A 562 8.46 10.26 14.00
C ASP A 562 9.07 8.87 14.28
N GLY A 563 8.24 7.87 14.57
CA GLY A 563 8.71 6.51 14.81
C GLY A 563 9.33 5.86 13.57
N TYR A 564 8.83 6.16 12.37
CA TYR A 564 9.34 5.64 11.11
C TYR A 564 10.64 6.36 10.70
N GLY A 565 10.63 7.69 10.77
CA GLY A 565 11.77 8.55 10.46
C GLY A 565 12.95 8.29 11.38
N LEU A 566 12.71 8.06 12.69
CA LEU A 566 13.75 7.70 13.65
C LEU A 566 14.41 6.35 13.32
N THR A 567 13.61 5.33 12.94
CA THR A 567 14.15 4.04 12.51
C THR A 567 15.03 4.21 11.27
N LEU A 568 14.55 4.92 10.23
CA LEU A 568 15.34 5.17 9.02
C LEU A 568 16.61 5.99 9.32
N GLU A 569 16.53 6.98 10.22
CA GLU A 569 17.70 7.74 10.67
C GLU A 569 18.78 6.85 11.28
N LYS A 570 18.39 5.98 12.21
CA LYS A 570 19.32 5.05 12.86
C LYS A 570 19.97 4.10 11.85
N MET A 571 19.20 3.62 10.87
CA MET A 571 19.73 2.81 9.77
C MET A 571 20.69 3.60 8.86
N VAL A 572 20.39 4.87 8.54
CA VAL A 572 21.30 5.74 7.76
C VAL A 572 22.63 5.92 8.48
N VAL A 573 22.60 6.19 9.79
CA VAL A 573 23.82 6.34 10.60
C VAL A 573 24.66 5.07 10.56
N PHE A 574 24.01 3.92 10.65
CA PHE A 574 24.68 2.62 10.57
C PHE A 574 25.35 2.37 9.21
N MET A 575 24.70 2.74 8.10
CA MET A 575 25.19 2.42 6.75
C MET A 575 26.32 3.34 6.26
N LYS A 576 26.59 4.46 6.94
CA LYS A 576 27.70 5.34 6.57
C LYS A 576 29.04 4.64 6.80
N PRO A 577 29.99 4.71 5.85
CA PRO A 577 31.35 4.23 6.09
C PRO A 577 31.93 4.92 7.33
N GLN A 578 32.51 4.14 8.25
CA GLN A 578 33.26 4.66 9.40
C GLN A 578 34.64 5.15 9.00
#